data_AF-A0A7S1BVI8-F1
#
_entry.id   AF-A0A7S1BVI8-F1
#
_cell.length_a   1.000
_cell.length_b   1.000
_cell.length_c   1.000
_cell.angle_alpha   90.00
_cell.angle_beta   90.00
_cell.angle_gamma   90.00
#
_symmetry.space_group_name_H-M   'P 1'
#
loop_
_entity.id
_entity.type
_entity.pdbx_description
1 polymer ?
#
loop_
_entity_poly.entity_id
_entity_poly.type
_entity_poly.pdbx_seq_one_letter_code
_entity_poly.pdbx_strand_id
1 'polypeptide(L)'
;MYGALTGLDKIETMKKIGPEIVQEWRSSLKSRPPSVSKKSEYWPGNYRKYADLDADDIPVTESLEDCTLRTHPLWDKKIKSDLRKGRNVLVVAHANSLRGLMKMIDGISDDDISTVQIPTGIPIVYKFDKHTMRPLKPEDDTCQLHTNGAFMERPGLLAAALRREDEWKVLDPAFAKAMTDRADKRREMSNVEWSLAKLEAERAAAAAAWTGGEGEGEGVEMYEDDGSDVRGPIVFVGEEEEKMEEKGAREGEEAVPAVPLVASSACVVPSKDGEVPIRKDPVVVIIRHGKTENNKLGLFTGWDDVALAKEGVEEAKAAGKLLRSQGFEFDVVYTSWLSRAIETAWLILDEMDSLWIPTIKTWRLNERMYGALTGLSKRMVKQRYGEKQFKMWRRGYDVRPLKASSFSPSYPGNDKRYVKYLRDARISLSETIIRSVEARLLVVHRKFPKSESLRDCMDRTIPFYVRRIVPDAVERGKRVLISSSENAIRGLLMHLCDIPQEMINKLDIPNGVPIVYDPRSRCIKLLDDGSGRNPLEVHDFGPAAEYLFAPRCIDDEGDLDEECDLMTLPEEFWKNAVAISDDDAEEVAVAGETEAPGNTESYGVFM
;
A
#
# COMPACT_ATOMS: atom_id res chain seq x y z
N MET A 1 0.35 13.57 -19.92
CA MET A 1 1.31 14.60 -19.50
C MET A 1 1.01 15.90 -20.23
N TYR A 2 1.08 17.06 -19.57
CA TYR A 2 0.75 18.37 -20.19
C TYR A 2 1.93 19.07 -20.89
N GLY A 3 3.06 18.36 -21.06
CA GLY A 3 4.25 18.87 -21.74
C GLY A 3 4.75 20.20 -21.16
N ALA A 4 5.01 21.18 -22.02
CA ALA A 4 5.52 22.49 -21.64
C ALA A 4 4.55 23.34 -20.79
N LEU A 5 3.30 22.89 -20.60
CA LEU A 5 2.33 23.55 -19.73
C LEU A 5 2.45 23.09 -18.26
N THR A 6 3.30 22.11 -17.98
CA THR A 6 3.54 21.63 -16.62
C THR A 6 4.09 22.75 -15.75
N GLY A 7 3.47 22.97 -14.59
CA GLY A 7 3.85 24.04 -13.65
C GLY A 7 3.24 25.42 -13.94
N LEU A 8 2.54 25.60 -15.07
CA LEU A 8 1.88 26.87 -15.38
C LEU A 8 0.51 26.97 -14.69
N ASP A 9 0.15 28.20 -14.30
CA ASP A 9 -1.21 28.48 -13.83
C ASP A 9 -2.21 28.26 -14.96
N LYS A 10 -3.30 27.55 -14.64
CA LYS A 10 -4.30 27.17 -15.63
C LYS A 10 -5.03 28.38 -16.19
N ILE A 11 -5.36 29.36 -15.36
CA ILE A 11 -6.11 30.55 -15.75
C ILE A 11 -5.24 31.43 -16.64
N GLU A 12 -3.99 31.64 -16.26
CA GLU A 12 -3.04 32.40 -17.07
C GLU A 12 -2.77 31.73 -18.43
N THR A 13 -2.62 30.41 -18.44
CA THR A 13 -2.42 29.62 -19.66
C THR A 13 -3.62 29.76 -20.61
N MET A 14 -4.85 29.67 -20.09
CA MET A 14 -6.07 29.84 -20.88
C MET A 14 -6.19 31.26 -21.44
N LYS A 15 -5.82 32.30 -20.68
CA LYS A 15 -5.81 33.69 -21.19
C LYS A 15 -4.81 33.90 -22.32
N LYS A 16 -3.65 33.25 -22.26
CA LYS A 16 -2.58 33.39 -23.26
C LYS A 16 -2.85 32.59 -24.53
N ILE A 17 -3.24 31.32 -24.38
CA ILE A 17 -3.36 30.37 -25.49
C ILE A 17 -4.79 30.36 -26.06
N GLY A 18 -5.78 30.68 -25.24
CA GLY A 18 -7.20 30.58 -25.56
C GLY A 18 -7.84 29.35 -24.89
N PRO A 19 -9.05 29.48 -24.31
CA PRO A 19 -9.72 28.39 -23.60
C PRO A 19 -10.09 27.22 -24.52
N GLU A 20 -10.36 27.48 -25.80
CA GLU A 20 -10.75 26.45 -26.76
C GLU A 20 -9.64 25.43 -27.01
N ILE A 21 -8.41 25.90 -27.21
CA ILE A 21 -7.24 25.05 -27.46
C ILE A 21 -6.91 24.21 -26.20
N VAL A 22 -6.98 24.83 -25.03
CA VAL A 22 -6.75 24.13 -23.75
C VAL A 22 -7.81 23.05 -23.53
N GLN A 23 -9.07 23.32 -23.87
CA GLN A 23 -10.12 22.32 -23.76
C GLN A 23 -9.95 21.21 -24.80
N GLU A 24 -9.52 21.53 -26.02
CA GLU A 24 -9.20 20.54 -27.04
C GLU A 24 -8.15 19.54 -26.53
N TRP A 25 -7.07 20.00 -25.89
CA TRP A 25 -6.08 19.11 -25.27
C TRP A 25 -6.64 18.24 -24.12
N ARG A 26 -7.72 18.68 -23.45
CA ARG A 26 -8.31 17.96 -22.31
C ARG A 26 -9.35 16.92 -22.72
N SER A 27 -10.08 17.17 -23.81
CA SER A 27 -11.21 16.37 -24.25
C SER A 27 -10.95 15.58 -25.54
N SER A 28 -10.03 16.03 -26.39
CA SER A 28 -9.71 15.34 -27.64
C SER A 28 -8.91 14.07 -27.39
N LEU A 29 -9.19 13.04 -28.17
CA LEU A 29 -8.47 11.76 -28.12
C LEU A 29 -7.00 11.93 -28.53
N LYS A 30 -6.74 12.69 -29.60
CA LYS A 30 -5.43 12.73 -30.28
C LYS A 30 -4.65 14.02 -30.07
N SER A 31 -5.30 15.07 -29.59
CA SER A 31 -4.65 16.36 -29.42
C SER A 31 -3.58 16.29 -28.33
N ARG A 32 -2.38 16.80 -28.63
CA ARG A 32 -1.22 16.82 -27.73
C ARG A 32 -0.90 18.25 -27.31
N PRO A 33 -0.73 18.52 -26.01
CA PRO A 33 -0.14 19.77 -25.54
C PRO A 33 1.28 19.99 -26.11
N PRO A 34 1.79 21.24 -26.10
CA PRO A 34 3.14 21.54 -26.56
C PRO A 34 4.17 20.69 -25.81
N SER A 35 5.17 20.17 -26.53
CA SER A 35 6.17 19.27 -25.93
C SER A 35 7.09 19.99 -24.95
N VAL A 36 7.38 19.36 -23.81
CA VAL A 36 8.41 19.87 -22.90
C VAL A 36 9.80 19.63 -23.49
N SER A 37 10.71 20.59 -23.31
CA SER A 37 12.11 20.39 -23.64
C SER A 37 12.76 19.38 -22.68
N LYS A 38 13.61 18.47 -23.17
CA LYS A 38 14.42 17.57 -22.30
C LYS A 38 15.37 18.35 -21.36
N LYS A 39 15.64 19.63 -21.64
CA LYS A 39 16.44 20.52 -20.77
C LYS A 39 15.60 21.24 -19.71
N SER A 40 14.28 21.12 -19.76
CA SER A 40 13.38 21.74 -18.77
C SER A 40 13.52 21.06 -17.42
N GLU A 41 13.34 21.81 -16.33
CA GLU A 41 13.24 21.23 -14.99
C GLU A 41 12.06 20.25 -14.85
N TYR A 42 10.97 20.52 -15.59
CA TYR A 42 9.74 19.70 -15.58
C TYR A 42 9.80 18.48 -16.50
N TRP A 43 10.94 18.21 -17.15
CA TRP A 43 11.07 17.00 -17.97
C TRP A 43 11.08 15.77 -17.05
N PRO A 44 10.23 14.75 -17.30
CA PRO A 44 10.12 13.63 -16.37
C PRO A 44 11.41 12.84 -16.20
N GLY A 45 12.30 12.83 -17.20
CA GLY A 45 13.61 12.16 -17.11
C GLY A 45 14.54 12.73 -16.03
N ASN A 46 14.22 13.90 -15.46
CA ASN A 46 14.93 14.41 -14.29
C ASN A 46 14.50 13.73 -12.97
N TYR A 47 13.37 13.03 -12.94
CA TYR A 47 12.87 12.39 -11.72
C TYR A 47 13.36 10.95 -11.60
N ARG A 48 13.88 10.61 -10.41
CA ARG A 48 14.39 9.27 -10.10
C ARG A 48 13.40 8.13 -10.36
N LYS A 49 12.10 8.36 -10.17
CA LYS A 49 11.05 7.36 -10.44
C LYS A 49 10.95 6.86 -11.88
N TYR A 50 11.64 7.53 -12.81
CA TYR A 50 11.74 7.15 -14.21
C TYR A 50 13.18 6.83 -14.63
N ALA A 51 14.12 6.71 -13.68
CA ALA A 51 15.55 6.50 -13.98
C ALA A 51 15.84 5.16 -14.65
N ASP A 52 14.98 4.16 -14.45
CA ASP A 52 15.10 2.83 -15.07
C ASP A 52 14.50 2.77 -16.50
N LEU A 53 13.97 3.89 -17.01
CA LEU A 53 13.42 3.97 -18.37
C LEU A 53 14.43 4.61 -19.33
N ASP A 54 14.45 4.13 -20.57
CA ASP A 54 15.21 4.79 -21.62
C ASP A 54 14.68 6.21 -21.85
N ALA A 55 15.59 7.16 -22.05
CA ALA A 55 15.25 8.59 -22.16
C ALA A 55 14.35 8.92 -23.37
N ASP A 56 14.21 8.00 -24.31
CA ASP A 56 13.32 8.10 -25.48
C ASP A 56 11.93 7.49 -25.24
N ASP A 57 11.79 6.61 -24.24
CA ASP A 57 10.50 6.09 -23.79
C ASP A 57 9.76 7.06 -22.86
N ILE A 58 10.48 8.05 -22.31
CA ILE A 58 9.91 9.07 -21.45
C ILE A 58 9.17 10.11 -22.31
N PRO A 59 7.83 10.21 -22.21
CA PRO A 59 7.06 11.13 -23.03
C PRO A 59 7.43 12.58 -22.72
N VAL A 60 7.44 13.42 -23.75
CA VAL A 60 7.58 14.89 -23.63
C VAL A 60 6.24 15.61 -23.65
N THR A 61 5.18 14.91 -24.06
CA THR A 61 3.76 15.30 -24.01
C THR A 61 2.94 14.03 -24.25
N GLU A 62 1.66 14.02 -23.88
CA GLU A 62 0.77 12.89 -24.19
C GLU A 62 -0.65 13.38 -24.50
N SER A 63 -1.30 12.71 -25.45
CA SER A 63 -2.76 12.75 -25.66
C SER A 63 -3.47 11.69 -24.81
N LEU A 64 -4.80 11.61 -24.91
CA LEU A 64 -5.57 10.51 -24.31
C LEU A 64 -5.29 9.17 -25.00
N GLU A 65 -5.06 9.17 -26.31
CA GLU A 65 -4.65 7.98 -27.09
C GLU A 65 -3.31 7.42 -26.58
N ASP A 66 -2.31 8.28 -26.40
CA ASP A 66 -0.99 7.87 -25.86
C ASP A 66 -1.13 7.27 -24.46
N CYS A 67 -1.94 7.91 -23.61
CA CYS A 67 -2.23 7.42 -22.26
C CYS A 67 -2.94 6.06 -22.30
N THR A 68 -3.83 5.83 -23.28
CA THR A 68 -4.54 4.56 -23.49
C THR A 68 -3.57 3.46 -23.91
N LEU A 69 -2.68 3.74 -24.86
CA LEU A 69 -1.64 2.80 -25.30
C LEU A 69 -0.72 2.41 -24.14
N ARG A 70 -0.37 3.36 -23.28
CA ARG A 70 0.47 3.11 -22.10
C ARG A 70 -0.23 2.29 -21.01
N THR A 71 -1.55 2.42 -20.84
CA THR A 71 -2.30 1.62 -19.85
C THR A 71 -2.65 0.23 -20.36
N HIS A 72 -2.64 0.02 -21.68
CA HIS A 72 -3.05 -1.24 -22.32
C HIS A 72 -2.27 -2.49 -21.82
N PRO A 73 -0.93 -2.47 -21.70
CA PRO A 73 -0.19 -3.64 -21.22
C PRO A 73 -0.55 -4.04 -19.79
N LEU A 74 -0.82 -3.06 -18.91
CA LEU A 74 -1.24 -3.32 -17.53
C LEU A 74 -2.58 -4.05 -17.48
N TRP A 75 -3.53 -3.62 -18.32
CA TRP A 75 -4.84 -4.27 -18.44
C TRP A 75 -4.70 -5.72 -18.90
N ASP A 76 -3.98 -5.95 -20.00
CA ASP A 76 -3.92 -7.26 -20.63
C ASP A 76 -3.08 -8.27 -19.86
N LYS A 77 -1.89 -7.87 -19.40
CA LYS A 77 -0.93 -8.78 -18.77
C LYS A 77 -1.27 -9.03 -17.31
N LYS A 78 -1.74 -8.00 -16.59
CA LYS A 78 -1.92 -8.07 -15.13
C LYS A 78 -3.38 -8.10 -14.68
N ILE A 79 -4.17 -7.09 -15.03
CA ILE A 79 -5.54 -6.95 -14.50
C ILE A 79 -6.44 -8.10 -15.00
N LYS A 80 -6.44 -8.39 -16.31
CA LYS A 80 -7.19 -9.54 -16.86
C LYS A 80 -6.76 -10.86 -16.23
N SER A 81 -5.46 -11.05 -15.99
CA SER A 81 -4.94 -12.26 -15.35
C SER A 81 -5.46 -12.41 -13.91
N ASP A 82 -5.40 -11.34 -13.12
CA ASP A 82 -5.92 -11.34 -11.75
C ASP A 82 -7.43 -11.60 -11.70
N LEU A 83 -8.20 -10.99 -12.61
CA LEU A 83 -9.65 -11.23 -12.72
C LEU A 83 -9.96 -12.68 -13.10
N ARG A 84 -9.23 -13.29 -14.06
CA ARG A 84 -9.38 -14.71 -14.42
C ARG A 84 -9.07 -15.65 -13.26
N LYS A 85 -8.11 -15.27 -12.40
CA LYS A 85 -7.80 -15.96 -11.13
C LYS A 85 -8.89 -15.77 -10.05
N GLY A 86 -9.99 -15.07 -10.35
CA GLY A 86 -11.09 -14.79 -9.42
C GLY A 86 -10.74 -13.76 -8.35
N ARG A 87 -9.73 -12.92 -8.59
CA ARG A 87 -9.34 -11.85 -7.66
C ARG A 87 -10.21 -10.62 -7.91
N ASN A 88 -10.52 -9.90 -6.82
CA ASN A 88 -11.13 -8.58 -6.90
C ASN A 88 -10.02 -7.55 -7.12
N VAL A 89 -10.14 -6.71 -8.14
CA VAL A 89 -9.13 -5.72 -8.51
C VAL A 89 -9.68 -4.32 -8.26
N LEU A 90 -8.96 -3.53 -7.45
CA LEU A 90 -9.20 -2.10 -7.30
C LEU A 90 -8.13 -1.34 -8.09
N VAL A 91 -8.56 -0.44 -8.97
CA VAL A 91 -7.66 0.45 -9.73
C VAL A 91 -7.92 1.89 -9.28
N VAL A 92 -6.88 2.54 -8.76
CA VAL A 92 -6.91 3.96 -8.40
C VAL A 92 -5.87 4.67 -9.27
N ALA A 93 -6.32 5.59 -10.11
CA ALA A 93 -5.47 6.29 -11.06
C ALA A 93 -6.07 7.67 -11.44
N HIS A 94 -5.36 8.42 -12.28
CA HIS A 94 -5.82 9.69 -12.81
C HIS A 94 -6.89 9.52 -13.90
N ALA A 95 -7.70 10.55 -14.13
CA ALA A 95 -8.85 10.52 -15.04
C ALA A 95 -8.49 10.03 -16.46
N ASN A 96 -7.41 10.51 -17.09
CA ASN A 96 -7.04 10.07 -18.45
C ASN A 96 -6.65 8.59 -18.50
N SER A 97 -5.94 8.09 -17.49
CA SER A 97 -5.58 6.68 -17.39
C SER A 97 -6.82 5.80 -17.26
N LEU A 98 -7.78 6.22 -16.40
CA LEU A 98 -9.03 5.51 -16.21
C LEU A 98 -9.92 5.58 -17.46
N ARG A 99 -10.00 6.73 -18.15
CA ARG A 99 -10.74 6.88 -19.41
C ARG A 99 -10.18 5.96 -20.50
N GLY A 100 -8.86 5.88 -20.63
CA GLY A 100 -8.22 4.95 -21.56
C GLY A 100 -8.55 3.49 -21.26
N LEU A 101 -8.54 3.10 -19.98
CA LEU A 101 -8.97 1.77 -19.55
C LEU A 101 -10.45 1.52 -19.86
N MET A 102 -11.35 2.46 -19.54
CA MET A 102 -12.78 2.35 -19.81
C MET A 102 -13.06 2.22 -21.32
N LYS A 103 -12.38 3.01 -22.15
CA LYS A 103 -12.46 2.92 -23.62
C LYS A 103 -12.20 1.50 -24.09
N MET A 104 -11.15 0.87 -23.58
CA MET A 104 -10.78 -0.50 -23.93
C MET A 104 -11.75 -1.56 -23.37
N ILE A 105 -12.22 -1.37 -22.14
CA ILE A 105 -13.10 -2.32 -21.45
C ILE A 105 -14.48 -2.36 -22.10
N ASP A 106 -15.05 -1.19 -22.36
CA ASP A 106 -16.43 -1.02 -22.84
C ASP A 106 -16.53 -0.90 -24.37
N GLY A 107 -15.40 -0.79 -25.08
CA GLY A 107 -15.40 -0.59 -26.53
C GLY A 107 -15.95 0.77 -26.95
N ILE A 108 -15.68 1.82 -26.15
CA ILE A 108 -16.17 3.18 -26.40
C ILE A 108 -15.55 3.70 -27.70
N SER A 109 -16.36 4.33 -28.55
CA SER A 109 -15.90 4.88 -29.83
C SER A 109 -14.94 6.06 -29.64
N ASP A 110 -14.23 6.45 -30.71
CA ASP A 110 -13.33 7.61 -30.69
C ASP A 110 -14.10 8.93 -30.55
N ASP A 111 -15.35 8.98 -31.01
CA ASP A 111 -16.21 10.15 -30.93
C ASP A 111 -16.81 10.29 -29.52
N ASP A 112 -17.28 9.18 -28.94
CA ASP A 112 -17.97 9.18 -27.65
C ASP A 112 -17.03 9.35 -26.45
N ILE A 113 -15.74 9.01 -26.57
CA ILE A 113 -14.82 9.07 -25.40
C ILE A 113 -14.70 10.48 -24.79
N SER A 114 -14.98 11.51 -25.60
CA SER A 114 -14.96 12.90 -25.16
C SER A 114 -16.10 13.24 -24.18
N THR A 115 -17.20 12.48 -24.20
CA THR A 115 -18.37 12.65 -23.31
C THR A 115 -18.23 11.89 -21.99
N VAL A 116 -17.28 10.96 -21.92
CA VAL A 116 -17.01 10.15 -20.73
C VAL A 116 -16.30 10.97 -19.66
N GLN A 117 -16.97 11.17 -18.54
CA GLN A 117 -16.50 11.82 -17.35
C GLN A 117 -16.30 10.81 -16.21
N ILE A 118 -15.27 11.05 -15.40
CA ILE A 118 -14.95 10.22 -14.25
C ILE A 118 -14.95 11.12 -13.02
N PRO A 119 -16.03 11.10 -12.22
CA PRO A 119 -16.13 11.93 -11.04
C PRO A 119 -15.08 11.54 -10.01
N THR A 120 -14.47 12.55 -9.40
CA THR A 120 -13.36 12.32 -8.45
C THR A 120 -13.88 11.66 -7.18
N GLY A 121 -13.28 10.51 -6.82
CA GLY A 121 -13.55 9.81 -5.57
C GLY A 121 -14.82 8.96 -5.57
N ILE A 122 -15.51 8.80 -6.70
CA ILE A 122 -16.67 7.90 -6.83
C ILE A 122 -16.23 6.63 -7.59
N PRO A 123 -16.25 5.45 -6.94
CA PRO A 123 -15.87 4.21 -7.59
C PRO A 123 -16.83 3.82 -8.73
N ILE A 124 -16.27 3.20 -9.78
CA ILE A 124 -17.03 2.51 -10.82
C ILE A 124 -16.80 1.01 -10.64
N VAL A 125 -17.89 0.25 -10.56
CA VAL A 125 -17.85 -1.20 -10.36
C VAL A 125 -18.13 -1.89 -11.68
N TYR A 126 -17.21 -2.78 -12.09
CA TYR A 126 -17.37 -3.66 -13.23
C TYR A 126 -17.52 -5.11 -12.76
N LYS A 127 -18.48 -5.84 -13.35
CA LYS A 127 -18.56 -7.29 -13.28
C LYS A 127 -18.12 -7.86 -14.62
N PHE A 128 -17.40 -8.97 -14.63
CA PHE A 128 -16.90 -9.59 -15.86
C PHE A 128 -17.40 -11.02 -15.99
N ASP A 129 -17.73 -11.41 -17.22
CA ASP A 129 -17.96 -12.81 -17.53
C ASP A 129 -16.65 -13.59 -17.42
N LYS A 130 -16.68 -14.73 -16.72
CA LYS A 130 -15.47 -15.50 -16.39
C LYS A 130 -14.77 -16.08 -17.63
N HIS A 131 -15.52 -16.37 -18.69
CA HIS A 131 -15.00 -17.07 -19.87
C HIS A 131 -14.57 -16.09 -20.95
N THR A 132 -15.44 -15.15 -21.29
CA THR A 132 -15.23 -14.17 -22.35
C THR A 132 -14.43 -12.95 -21.89
N MET A 133 -14.35 -12.71 -20.57
CA MET A 133 -13.75 -11.51 -19.97
C MET A 133 -14.37 -10.20 -20.49
N ARG A 134 -15.59 -10.27 -21.01
CA ARG A 134 -16.38 -9.09 -21.36
C ARG A 134 -17.06 -8.53 -20.12
N PRO A 135 -17.20 -7.21 -19.99
CA PRO A 135 -17.96 -6.64 -18.89
C PRO A 135 -19.44 -7.03 -19.03
N LEU A 136 -20.05 -7.39 -17.92
CA LEU A 136 -21.46 -7.73 -17.81
C LEU A 136 -22.25 -6.44 -17.55
N LYS A 137 -23.38 -6.28 -18.23
CA LYS A 137 -24.33 -5.22 -17.90
C LYS A 137 -24.95 -5.49 -16.52
N PRO A 138 -25.09 -4.47 -15.66
CA PRO A 138 -25.85 -4.58 -14.42
C PRO A 138 -27.30 -5.01 -14.69
N GLU A 139 -27.85 -5.87 -13.83
CA GLU A 139 -29.21 -6.41 -13.97
C GLU A 139 -30.30 -5.37 -13.73
N ASP A 140 -29.99 -4.36 -12.93
CA ASP A 140 -30.82 -3.19 -12.63
C ASP A 140 -30.68 -2.08 -13.69
N ASP A 141 -30.00 -2.36 -14.81
CA ASP A 141 -29.72 -1.41 -15.89
C ASP A 141 -28.97 -0.14 -15.42
N THR A 142 -28.36 -0.13 -14.23
CA THR A 142 -27.60 1.02 -13.69
C THR A 142 -26.29 1.33 -14.44
N CYS A 143 -26.03 0.68 -15.58
CA CYS A 143 -24.91 0.99 -16.43
C CYS A 143 -24.99 2.43 -16.96
N GLN A 144 -23.85 3.12 -16.99
CA GLN A 144 -23.79 4.50 -17.46
C GLN A 144 -23.77 4.56 -18.99
N LEU A 145 -24.08 5.72 -19.56
CA LEU A 145 -23.95 5.97 -20.99
C LEU A 145 -22.56 5.56 -21.51
N HIS A 146 -22.52 4.76 -22.58
CA HIS A 146 -21.33 4.16 -23.20
C HIS A 146 -20.53 3.14 -22.35
N THR A 147 -20.94 2.83 -21.11
CA THR A 147 -20.18 1.95 -20.22
C THR A 147 -21.02 0.77 -19.74
N ASN A 148 -20.39 -0.33 -19.36
CA ASN A 148 -21.05 -1.45 -18.68
C ASN A 148 -20.77 -1.44 -17.16
N GLY A 149 -20.02 -0.45 -16.66
CA GLY A 149 -19.80 -0.22 -15.25
C GLY A 149 -20.95 0.57 -14.61
N ALA A 150 -21.13 0.43 -13.32
CA ALA A 150 -22.07 1.23 -12.53
C ALA A 150 -21.32 2.07 -11.49
N PHE A 151 -21.73 3.32 -11.29
CA PHE A 151 -21.21 4.11 -10.17
C PHE A 151 -21.68 3.50 -8.86
N MET A 152 -20.77 3.37 -7.89
CA MET A 152 -21.14 3.02 -6.53
C MET A 152 -21.75 4.25 -5.85
N GLU A 153 -23.02 4.53 -6.15
CA GLU A 153 -23.74 5.68 -5.62
C GLU A 153 -24.24 5.42 -4.19
N ARG A 154 -24.08 6.43 -3.32
CA ARG A 154 -24.94 6.64 -2.14
C ARG A 154 -25.74 7.92 -2.39
N PRO A 155 -26.96 8.05 -1.85
CA PRO A 155 -27.81 9.21 -2.10
C PRO A 155 -27.04 10.53 -1.98
N GLY A 156 -26.97 11.26 -3.10
CA GLY A 156 -26.38 12.60 -3.18
C GLY A 156 -24.88 12.65 -3.51
N LEU A 157 -24.15 11.53 -3.60
CA LEU A 157 -22.72 11.55 -3.96
C LEU A 157 -22.47 12.03 -5.39
N LEU A 158 -23.23 11.53 -6.37
CA LEU A 158 -23.11 11.97 -7.77
C LEU A 158 -23.52 13.44 -7.93
N ALA A 159 -24.62 13.85 -7.30
CA ALA A 159 -25.04 15.25 -7.27
C ALA A 159 -23.98 16.14 -6.62
N ALA A 160 -23.34 15.71 -5.53
CA ALA A 160 -22.23 16.43 -4.91
C ALA A 160 -20.97 16.46 -5.79
N ALA A 161 -20.70 15.44 -6.59
CA ALA A 161 -19.62 15.48 -7.58
C ALA A 161 -19.91 16.50 -8.70
N LEU A 162 -21.11 16.49 -9.26
CA LEU A 162 -21.53 17.45 -10.29
C LEU A 162 -21.51 18.89 -9.76
N ARG A 163 -22.01 19.13 -8.53
CA ARG A 163 -21.92 20.45 -7.89
C ARG A 163 -20.49 20.94 -7.73
N ARG A 164 -19.56 20.07 -7.30
CA ARG A 164 -18.13 20.41 -7.20
C ARG A 164 -17.52 20.75 -8.56
N GLU A 165 -17.95 20.09 -9.62
CA GLU A 165 -17.53 20.43 -10.98
C GLU A 165 -18.10 21.78 -11.45
N ASP A 166 -19.37 22.05 -11.14
CA ASP A 166 -20.02 23.32 -11.50
C ASP A 166 -19.45 24.51 -10.71
N GLU A 167 -19.18 24.35 -9.42
CA GLU A 167 -18.44 25.33 -8.60
C GLU A 167 -17.08 25.67 -9.23
N TRP A 168 -16.39 24.68 -9.79
CA TRP A 168 -15.12 24.89 -10.48
C TRP A 168 -15.29 25.68 -11.78
N LYS A 169 -16.41 25.49 -12.52
CA LYS A 169 -16.75 26.29 -13.71
C LYS A 169 -17.08 27.74 -13.35
N VAL A 170 -17.69 27.98 -12.18
CA VAL A 170 -18.08 29.32 -11.70
C VAL A 170 -16.87 30.17 -11.30
N LEU A 171 -15.77 29.54 -10.88
CA LEU A 171 -14.52 30.25 -10.54
C LEU A 171 -13.81 30.90 -11.75
N ASP A 172 -14.24 30.64 -12.99
CA ASP A 172 -13.71 31.29 -14.19
C ASP A 172 -14.83 31.69 -15.19
N PRO A 173 -15.32 32.95 -15.12
CA PRO A 173 -16.37 33.46 -16.00
C PRO A 173 -16.02 33.47 -17.50
N ALA A 174 -14.72 33.55 -17.85
CA ALA A 174 -14.27 33.53 -19.24
C ALA A 174 -14.26 32.10 -19.80
N PHE A 175 -13.88 31.12 -18.97
CA PHE A 175 -13.99 29.70 -19.29
C PHE A 175 -15.44 29.25 -19.41
N ALA A 176 -16.30 29.65 -18.47
CA ALA A 176 -17.74 29.36 -18.53
C ALA A 176 -18.37 29.90 -19.81
N LYS A 177 -18.04 31.14 -20.21
CA LYS A 177 -18.55 31.79 -21.42
C LYS A 177 -18.10 31.09 -22.71
N ALA A 178 -16.82 30.76 -22.83
CA ALA A 178 -16.29 30.02 -23.99
C ALA A 178 -16.88 28.59 -24.10
N MET A 179 -17.19 27.96 -22.96
CA MET A 179 -17.84 26.64 -22.91
C MET A 179 -19.34 26.73 -23.26
N THR A 180 -20.05 27.79 -22.86
CA THR A 180 -21.45 28.01 -23.26
C THR A 180 -21.60 28.37 -24.73
N ASP A 181 -20.67 29.12 -25.33
CA ASP A 181 -20.74 29.49 -26.76
C ASP A 181 -20.55 28.27 -27.70
N ARG A 182 -19.95 27.18 -27.22
CA ARG A 182 -19.89 25.88 -27.92
C ARG A 182 -21.12 24.99 -27.68
N ALA A 183 -21.87 25.21 -26.60
CA ALA A 183 -22.99 24.35 -26.18
C ALA A 183 -24.21 24.41 -27.12
N ASP A 184 -24.26 25.38 -28.05
CA ASP A 184 -25.34 25.53 -29.04
C ASP A 184 -25.23 24.56 -30.24
N LYS A 185 -24.17 23.73 -30.31
CA LYS A 185 -24.09 22.60 -31.26
C LYS A 185 -24.08 21.29 -30.50
N ARG A 186 -25.27 20.70 -30.30
CA ARG A 186 -25.51 19.39 -29.65
C ARG A 186 -24.65 19.17 -28.40
N ARG A 187 -25.03 19.77 -27.27
CA ARG A 187 -24.50 19.33 -25.98
C ARG A 187 -25.03 17.93 -25.69
N GLU A 188 -24.24 16.92 -26.06
CA GLU A 188 -24.50 15.53 -25.68
C GLU A 188 -24.31 15.38 -24.17
N MET A 189 -25.20 14.60 -23.55
CA MET A 189 -25.21 14.37 -22.10
C MET A 189 -24.01 13.51 -21.71
N SER A 190 -23.30 13.89 -20.64
CA SER A 190 -22.24 13.06 -20.10
C SER A 190 -22.80 11.79 -19.44
N ASN A 191 -21.96 10.77 -19.27
CA ASN A 191 -22.30 9.56 -18.52
C ASN A 191 -22.70 9.86 -17.06
N VAL A 192 -22.11 10.88 -16.41
CA VAL A 192 -22.42 11.26 -15.03
C VAL A 192 -23.78 11.95 -14.94
N GLU A 193 -24.06 12.93 -15.82
CA GLU A 193 -25.36 13.60 -15.90
C GLU A 193 -26.47 12.59 -16.21
N TRP A 194 -26.21 11.66 -17.15
CA TRP A 194 -27.14 10.58 -17.51
C TRP A 194 -27.43 9.65 -16.33
N SER A 195 -26.38 9.23 -15.60
CA SER A 195 -26.55 8.38 -14.42
C SER A 195 -27.35 9.07 -13.32
N LEU A 196 -27.11 10.36 -13.06
CA LEU A 196 -27.89 11.11 -12.07
C LEU A 196 -29.38 11.18 -12.47
N ALA A 197 -29.66 11.57 -13.71
CA ALA A 197 -31.04 11.68 -14.21
C ALA A 197 -31.79 10.34 -14.13
N LYS A 198 -31.11 9.23 -14.43
CA LYS A 198 -31.67 7.89 -14.30
C LYS A 198 -32.01 7.55 -12.86
N LEU A 199 -31.09 7.78 -11.93
CA LEU A 199 -31.31 7.51 -10.50
C LEU A 199 -32.45 8.36 -9.92
N GLU A 200 -32.57 9.61 -10.36
CA GLU A 200 -33.69 10.48 -9.97
C GLU A 200 -35.03 9.95 -10.49
N ALA A 201 -35.07 9.48 -11.74
CA ALA A 201 -36.26 8.86 -12.31
C ALA A 201 -36.66 7.56 -11.58
N GLU A 202 -35.70 6.70 -11.26
CA GLU A 202 -35.93 5.47 -10.49
C GLU A 202 -36.46 5.75 -9.09
N ARG A 203 -35.88 6.76 -8.40
CA ARG A 203 -36.36 7.21 -7.08
C ARG A 203 -37.75 7.79 -7.15
N ALA A 204 -38.05 8.59 -8.18
CA ALA A 204 -39.38 9.14 -8.40
C ALA A 204 -40.40 8.03 -8.66
N ALA A 205 -40.04 7.01 -9.44
CA ALA A 205 -40.88 5.84 -9.71
C ALA A 205 -41.12 5.00 -8.43
N ALA A 206 -40.08 4.77 -7.61
CA ALA A 206 -40.21 4.08 -6.33
C ALA A 206 -41.09 4.86 -5.34
N ALA A 207 -40.94 6.18 -5.27
CA ALA A 207 -41.79 7.05 -4.45
C ALA A 207 -43.25 7.04 -4.94
N ALA A 208 -43.46 7.08 -6.26
CA ALA A 208 -44.79 7.01 -6.86
C ALA A 208 -45.48 5.65 -6.60
N ALA A 209 -44.73 4.55 -6.67
CA ALA A 209 -45.21 3.20 -6.34
C ALA A 209 -45.61 3.08 -4.87
N TRP A 210 -44.91 3.76 -3.96
CA TRP A 210 -45.28 3.84 -2.55
C TRP A 210 -46.57 4.64 -2.31
N THR A 211 -46.81 5.71 -3.09
CA THR A 211 -48.03 6.53 -2.97
C THR A 211 -49.26 5.93 -3.66
N GLY A 212 -49.11 4.91 -4.51
CA GLY A 212 -50.19 4.29 -5.27
C GLY A 212 -50.86 3.08 -4.61
N GLY A 213 -50.43 2.70 -3.41
CA GLY A 213 -50.97 1.57 -2.65
C GLY A 213 -52.03 1.98 -1.62
N GLU A 214 -53.14 2.57 -2.04
CA GLU A 214 -54.37 2.53 -1.24
C GLU A 214 -55.04 1.17 -1.46
N GLY A 215 -54.65 0.19 -0.64
CA GLY A 215 -55.30 -1.12 -0.54
C GLY A 215 -55.35 -1.53 0.93
N GLU A 216 -56.56 -1.63 1.47
CA GLU A 216 -56.86 -2.09 2.82
C GLU A 216 -56.24 -3.48 3.08
N GLY A 217 -55.53 -3.64 4.22
CA GLY A 217 -55.07 -4.96 4.65
C GLY A 217 -53.97 -4.97 5.71
N GLU A 218 -54.40 -5.12 6.97
CA GLU A 218 -53.71 -5.70 8.13
C GLU A 218 -52.38 -5.08 8.62
N GLY A 219 -52.40 -4.69 9.90
CA GLY A 219 -51.27 -4.11 10.61
C GLY A 219 -50.05 -5.03 10.59
N VAL A 220 -48.95 -4.51 10.04
CA VAL A 220 -47.62 -5.07 10.25
C VAL A 220 -47.15 -4.60 11.63
N GLU A 221 -47.03 -5.55 12.55
CA GLU A 221 -46.35 -5.34 13.83
C GLU A 221 -44.96 -4.75 13.58
N MET A 222 -44.68 -3.63 14.25
CA MET A 222 -43.31 -3.15 14.39
C MET A 222 -42.54 -4.18 15.20
N TYR A 223 -41.75 -5.01 14.53
CA TYR A 223 -40.62 -5.66 15.18
C TYR A 223 -39.59 -4.57 15.49
N GLU A 224 -39.46 -4.23 16.77
CA GLU A 224 -38.24 -3.64 17.29
C GLU A 224 -37.10 -4.63 16.98
N ASP A 225 -36.24 -4.25 16.03
CA ASP A 225 -35.00 -4.96 15.74
C ASP A 225 -34.06 -4.76 16.94
N ASP A 226 -34.00 -5.78 17.80
CA ASP A 226 -33.16 -5.87 18.99
C ASP A 226 -31.72 -6.19 18.61
N GLY A 227 -31.08 -5.26 17.90
CA GLY A 227 -29.65 -4.92 18.03
C GLY A 227 -28.66 -6.08 18.17
N SER A 228 -28.85 -7.20 17.47
CA SER A 228 -27.90 -8.30 17.50
C SER A 228 -27.67 -8.91 16.11
N ASP A 229 -26.47 -8.63 15.61
CA ASP A 229 -25.73 -9.40 14.61
C ASP A 229 -25.91 -9.05 13.12
N VAL A 230 -25.35 -7.92 12.69
CA VAL A 230 -24.63 -7.85 11.40
C VAL A 230 -23.41 -6.92 11.52
N ARG A 231 -22.20 -7.51 11.46
CA ARG A 231 -20.94 -6.77 11.30
C ARG A 231 -20.87 -6.14 9.89
N GLY A 232 -21.33 -4.89 9.79
CA GLY A 232 -21.07 -3.96 8.68
C GLY A 232 -19.79 -3.13 8.87
N PRO A 233 -19.37 -2.36 7.84
CA PRO A 233 -18.06 -1.73 7.76
C PRO A 233 -17.96 -0.47 8.63
N ILE A 234 -16.73 -0.20 9.05
CA ILE A 234 -16.27 0.93 9.88
C ILE A 234 -16.86 2.25 9.34
N VAL A 235 -17.70 2.89 10.17
CA VAL A 235 -18.20 4.26 9.99
C VAL A 235 -17.20 5.20 10.65
N PHE A 236 -16.73 6.21 9.90
CA PHE A 236 -16.03 7.37 10.46
C PHE A 236 -17.06 8.18 11.27
N VAL A 237 -16.79 8.35 12.56
CA VAL A 237 -17.60 9.17 13.46
C VAL A 237 -17.39 10.63 13.07
N GLY A 238 -18.44 11.25 12.54
CA GLY A 238 -18.57 12.70 12.44
C GLY A 238 -18.96 13.26 13.81
N GLU A 239 -18.36 14.39 14.16
CA GLU A 239 -18.59 15.14 15.39
C GLU A 239 -20.06 15.60 15.45
N GLU A 240 -20.72 15.35 16.59
CA GLU A 240 -22.05 15.90 16.88
C GLU A 240 -21.92 17.34 17.40
N GLU A 241 -22.63 18.26 16.76
CA GLU A 241 -22.84 19.63 17.23
C GLU A 241 -23.83 19.63 18.42
N GLU A 242 -23.33 19.91 19.62
CA GLU A 242 -24.18 20.27 20.77
C GLU A 242 -24.67 21.72 20.65
N LYS A 243 -25.99 21.89 20.57
CA LYS A 243 -26.67 23.18 20.75
C LYS A 243 -26.63 23.60 22.22
N MET A 244 -26.02 24.74 22.53
CA MET A 244 -26.19 25.45 23.80
C MET A 244 -26.90 26.79 23.61
N GLU A 245 -27.82 27.07 24.54
CA GLU A 245 -28.76 28.19 24.60
C GLU A 245 -28.08 29.56 24.79
N GLU A 246 -28.68 30.59 24.16
CA GLU A 246 -28.33 32.01 24.31
C GLU A 246 -28.60 32.54 25.73
N LYS A 247 -27.57 33.09 26.38
CA LYS A 247 -27.73 34.21 27.34
C LYS A 247 -26.54 35.18 27.31
N GLY A 248 -26.84 36.43 26.98
CA GLY A 248 -26.35 37.61 27.71
C GLY A 248 -24.98 38.17 27.35
N ALA A 249 -25.00 39.24 26.55
CA ALA A 249 -23.87 40.08 26.19
C ALA A 249 -23.11 40.70 27.40
N ARG A 250 -21.78 40.85 27.24
CA ARG A 250 -21.01 42.01 27.73
C ARG A 250 -19.66 42.13 26.99
N GLU A 251 -19.32 43.37 26.68
CA GLU A 251 -18.23 43.87 25.84
C GLU A 251 -16.83 43.67 26.46
N GLY A 252 -15.83 43.55 25.58
CA GLY A 252 -14.41 43.57 25.92
C GLY A 252 -13.55 43.19 24.72
N GLU A 253 -13.08 44.20 23.98
CA GLU A 253 -12.18 44.08 22.83
C GLU A 253 -10.84 43.43 23.21
N GLU A 254 -10.40 42.42 22.47
CA GLU A 254 -8.98 42.14 22.22
C GLU A 254 -8.82 41.49 20.83
N ALA A 255 -8.03 42.14 19.97
CA ALA A 255 -7.87 41.78 18.57
C ALA A 255 -7.00 40.52 18.40
N VAL A 256 -7.54 39.50 17.73
CA VAL A 256 -6.80 38.32 17.28
C VAL A 256 -6.15 38.65 15.92
N PRO A 257 -4.83 38.47 15.73
CA PRO A 257 -4.19 38.79 14.46
C PRO A 257 -4.64 37.84 13.35
N ALA A 258 -4.84 38.41 12.16
CA ALA A 258 -5.26 37.69 10.95
C ALA A 258 -4.29 36.54 10.61
N VAL A 259 -4.85 35.33 10.46
CA VAL A 259 -4.15 34.18 9.89
C VAL A 259 -3.94 34.45 8.39
N PRO A 260 -2.71 34.40 7.85
CA PRO A 260 -2.50 34.57 6.42
C PRO A 260 -3.11 33.40 5.66
N LEU A 261 -3.84 33.72 4.58
CA LEU A 261 -4.30 32.75 3.59
C LEU A 261 -3.10 31.95 3.06
N VAL A 262 -3.10 30.64 3.33
CA VAL A 262 -2.12 29.69 2.80
C VAL A 262 -2.29 29.61 1.30
N ALA A 263 -1.25 30.03 0.57
CA ALA A 263 -1.19 29.95 -0.88
C ALA A 263 -1.23 28.49 -1.35
N SER A 264 -1.96 28.29 -2.45
CA SER A 264 -2.09 27.07 -3.24
C SER A 264 -0.75 26.31 -3.36
N SER A 265 -0.77 25.03 -2.99
CA SER A 265 0.32 24.06 -3.15
C SER A 265 0.73 23.93 -4.62
N ALA A 266 1.73 24.71 -5.02
CA ALA A 266 2.52 24.46 -6.21
C ALA A 266 3.36 23.20 -5.95
N CYS A 267 3.53 22.35 -6.97
CA CYS A 267 4.43 21.22 -6.93
C CYS A 267 5.80 21.70 -6.43
N VAL A 268 6.20 21.24 -5.24
CA VAL A 268 7.53 21.51 -4.69
C VAL A 268 8.52 20.75 -5.58
N VAL A 269 9.16 21.47 -6.50
CA VAL A 269 10.44 21.04 -7.05
C VAL A 269 11.43 21.09 -5.88
N PRO A 270 12.26 20.07 -5.64
CA PRO A 270 13.26 20.12 -4.59
C PRO A 270 14.12 21.38 -4.79
N SER A 271 14.09 22.28 -3.80
CA SER A 271 14.93 23.47 -3.77
C SER A 271 16.41 23.07 -3.75
N LYS A 272 17.23 23.71 -4.59
CA LYS A 272 18.68 23.51 -4.72
C LYS A 272 19.53 23.93 -3.51
N ASP A 273 18.93 24.28 -2.37
CA ASP A 273 19.64 24.75 -1.19
C ASP A 273 19.71 23.65 -0.12
N GLY A 274 20.85 22.96 -0.09
CA GLY A 274 21.20 21.92 0.88
C GLY A 274 21.04 20.49 0.36
N GLU A 275 21.68 20.16 -0.77
CA GLU A 275 21.75 18.76 -1.23
C GLU A 275 22.53 17.91 -0.23
N VAL A 276 21.81 17.16 0.61
CA VAL A 276 22.39 16.06 1.37
C VAL A 276 22.95 15.06 0.34
N PRO A 277 24.24 14.68 0.41
CA PRO A 277 24.83 13.74 -0.52
C PRO A 277 24.02 12.44 -0.56
N ILE A 278 23.53 12.08 -1.75
CA ILE A 278 22.74 10.86 -1.94
C ILE A 278 23.65 9.66 -1.78
N ARG A 279 23.29 8.72 -0.89
CA ARG A 279 24.03 7.48 -0.72
C ARG A 279 23.69 6.48 -1.84
N LYS A 280 24.72 5.99 -2.53
CA LYS A 280 24.59 5.06 -3.66
C LYS A 280 24.93 3.60 -3.32
N ASP A 281 25.41 3.32 -2.11
CA ASP A 281 25.78 1.95 -1.72
C ASP A 281 24.54 1.06 -1.53
N PRO A 282 24.63 -0.24 -1.83
CA PRO A 282 23.64 -1.21 -1.40
C PRO A 282 23.47 -1.13 0.12
N VAL A 283 22.24 -1.00 0.58
CA VAL A 283 21.96 -0.85 2.01
C VAL A 283 20.67 -1.56 2.39
N VAL A 284 20.68 -2.20 3.55
CA VAL A 284 19.49 -2.79 4.16
C VAL A 284 19.18 -2.02 5.43
N VAL A 285 18.12 -1.23 5.40
CA VAL A 285 17.61 -0.53 6.58
C VAL A 285 16.48 -1.36 7.17
N ILE A 286 16.56 -1.66 8.46
CA ILE A 286 15.56 -2.43 9.21
C ILE A 286 14.95 -1.52 10.26
N ILE A 287 13.62 -1.53 10.38
CA ILE A 287 12.91 -0.75 11.39
C ILE A 287 11.79 -1.58 12.03
N ARG A 288 11.71 -1.47 13.35
CA ARG A 288 10.57 -1.96 14.11
C ARG A 288 9.45 -0.92 14.04
N HIS A 289 8.23 -1.38 13.75
CA HIS A 289 7.04 -0.53 13.73
C HIS A 289 6.91 0.36 14.99
N GLY A 290 6.25 1.50 14.86
CA GLY A 290 5.98 2.41 15.98
C GLY A 290 5.10 1.79 17.07
N LYS A 291 4.99 2.42 18.23
CA LYS A 291 4.12 1.96 19.32
C LYS A 291 2.67 1.78 18.87
N THR A 292 2.03 0.72 19.37
CA THR A 292 0.60 0.44 19.20
C THR A 292 -0.16 0.65 20.51
N GLU A 293 -1.49 0.76 20.43
CA GLU A 293 -2.35 0.86 21.62
C GLU A 293 -2.18 -0.35 22.57
N ASN A 294 -2.03 -1.56 22.03
CA ASN A 294 -1.73 -2.75 22.85
C ASN A 294 -0.38 -2.69 23.55
N ASN A 295 0.61 -1.97 23.00
CA ASN A 295 1.88 -1.78 23.68
C ASN A 295 1.71 -0.91 24.93
N LYS A 296 0.90 0.16 24.84
CA LYS A 296 0.55 1.02 25.98
C LYS A 296 -0.18 0.24 27.08
N LEU A 297 -1.15 -0.58 26.66
CA LEU A 297 -1.95 -1.40 27.59
C LEU A 297 -1.18 -2.62 28.14
N GLY A 298 0.04 -2.86 27.67
CA GLY A 298 0.86 -3.99 28.11
C GLY A 298 0.26 -5.35 27.73
N LEU A 299 -0.41 -5.45 26.59
CA LEU A 299 -1.03 -6.67 26.09
C LEU A 299 -0.06 -7.47 25.20
N PHE A 300 -0.29 -8.77 25.08
CA PHE A 300 0.29 -9.59 24.01
C PHE A 300 -0.53 -9.38 22.72
N THR A 301 0.13 -9.00 21.63
CA THR A 301 -0.56 -8.73 20.34
C THR A 301 -0.37 -9.89 19.35
N GLY A 302 0.87 -10.30 19.09
CA GLY A 302 1.13 -11.38 18.13
C GLY A 302 0.63 -11.02 16.75
N TRP A 303 -0.19 -11.89 16.14
CA TRP A 303 -0.74 -11.69 14.80
C TRP A 303 -2.04 -10.88 14.79
N ASP A 304 -2.57 -10.47 15.95
CA ASP A 304 -3.70 -9.55 15.97
C ASP A 304 -3.32 -8.24 15.27
N ASP A 305 -4.25 -7.73 14.48
CA ASP A 305 -4.01 -6.58 13.61
C ASP A 305 -4.46 -5.29 14.28
N VAL A 306 -3.55 -4.72 15.07
CA VAL A 306 -3.77 -3.49 15.83
C VAL A 306 -3.02 -2.35 15.17
N ALA A 307 -3.69 -1.21 15.04
CA ALA A 307 -3.17 0.03 14.46
C ALA A 307 -2.07 0.66 15.32
N LEU A 308 -1.32 1.59 14.72
CA LEU A 308 -0.38 2.44 15.44
C LEU A 308 -1.13 3.37 16.41
N ALA A 309 -0.49 3.64 17.55
CA ALA A 309 -0.87 4.73 18.43
C ALA A 309 -0.43 6.08 17.82
N LYS A 310 -0.95 7.19 18.32
CA LYS A 310 -0.52 8.55 17.90
C LYS A 310 1.00 8.71 17.97
N GLU A 311 1.61 8.24 19.05
CA GLU A 311 3.06 8.27 19.27
C GLU A 311 3.79 7.37 18.27
N GLY A 312 3.21 6.23 17.89
CA GLY A 312 3.77 5.34 16.88
C GLY A 312 3.77 5.95 15.48
N VAL A 313 2.77 6.78 15.16
CA VAL A 313 2.73 7.57 13.92
C VAL A 313 3.86 8.59 13.91
N GLU A 314 4.05 9.33 15.01
CA GLU A 314 5.13 10.32 15.12
C GLU A 314 6.52 9.66 15.10
N GLU A 315 6.68 8.49 15.73
CA GLU A 315 7.90 7.68 15.65
C GLU A 315 8.24 7.30 14.19
N ALA A 316 7.25 6.88 13.40
CA ALA A 316 7.46 6.54 11.99
C ALA A 316 7.80 7.76 11.13
N LYS A 317 7.15 8.91 11.37
CA LYS A 317 7.47 10.16 10.67
C LYS A 317 8.87 10.67 11.02
N ALA A 318 9.26 10.61 12.29
CA ALA A 318 10.60 10.98 12.73
C ALA A 318 11.68 10.12 12.05
N ALA A 319 11.44 8.80 11.94
CA ALA A 319 12.30 7.89 11.19
C ALA A 319 12.44 8.29 9.72
N GLY A 320 11.34 8.66 9.04
CA GLY A 320 11.38 9.13 7.65
C GLY A 320 12.18 10.42 7.48
N LYS A 321 11.99 11.40 8.38
CA LYS A 321 12.76 12.65 8.39
C LYS A 321 14.25 12.41 8.60
N LEU A 322 14.60 11.51 9.51
CA LEU A 322 15.99 11.10 9.79
C LEU A 322 16.64 10.43 8.57
N LEU A 323 15.94 9.51 7.92
CA LEU A 323 16.45 8.85 6.72
C LEU A 323 16.66 9.86 5.59
N ARG A 324 15.73 10.80 5.42
CA ARG A 324 15.84 11.87 4.43
C ARG A 324 17.01 12.81 4.72
N SER A 325 17.20 13.25 5.97
CA SER A 325 18.30 14.16 6.34
C SER A 325 19.68 13.51 6.21
N GLN A 326 19.74 12.18 6.22
CA GLN A 326 20.95 11.38 6.02
C GLN A 326 21.13 10.94 4.55
N GLY A 327 20.29 11.41 3.62
CA GLY A 327 20.46 11.16 2.18
C GLY A 327 20.13 9.74 1.75
N PHE A 328 19.29 9.02 2.51
CA PHE A 328 18.86 7.67 2.15
C PHE A 328 17.84 7.69 1.02
N GLU A 329 17.94 6.64 0.22
CA GLU A 329 17.09 6.35 -0.91
C GLU A 329 16.76 4.86 -0.90
N PHE A 330 15.54 4.47 -1.27
CA PHE A 330 15.14 3.06 -1.35
C PHE A 330 14.62 2.71 -2.73
N ASP A 331 14.81 1.47 -3.15
CA ASP A 331 14.31 0.94 -4.43
C ASP A 331 13.19 -0.09 -4.19
N VAL A 332 13.11 -0.66 -2.98
CA VAL A 332 12.04 -1.58 -2.57
C VAL A 332 11.84 -1.56 -1.06
N VAL A 333 10.58 -1.74 -0.63
CA VAL A 333 10.23 -1.90 0.78
C VAL A 333 9.61 -3.28 1.01
N TYR A 334 10.07 -3.99 2.06
CA TYR A 334 9.41 -5.20 2.55
C TYR A 334 8.73 -4.94 3.89
N THR A 335 7.52 -5.47 4.04
CA THR A 335 6.77 -5.38 5.29
C THR A 335 6.01 -6.66 5.61
N SER A 336 5.63 -6.80 6.87
CA SER A 336 4.65 -7.81 7.31
C SER A 336 3.25 -7.57 6.72
N TRP A 337 2.32 -8.51 6.95
CA TRP A 337 0.89 -8.32 6.62
C TRP A 337 0.12 -7.50 7.67
N LEU A 338 0.76 -7.13 8.78
CA LEU A 338 0.13 -6.44 9.90
C LEU A 338 0.15 -4.93 9.64
N SER A 339 -1.00 -4.26 9.80
CA SER A 339 -1.24 -2.88 9.42
C SER A 339 -0.22 -1.93 10.02
N ARG A 340 0.11 -2.09 11.30
CA ARG A 340 1.15 -1.32 12.00
C ARG A 340 2.51 -1.25 11.31
N ALA A 341 2.96 -2.34 10.68
CA ALA A 341 4.23 -2.36 9.95
C ALA A 341 4.09 -1.71 8.57
N ILE A 342 2.94 -1.92 7.91
CA ILE A 342 2.61 -1.31 6.62
C ILE A 342 2.48 0.22 6.76
N GLU A 343 1.73 0.69 7.76
CA GLU A 343 1.54 2.09 8.10
C GLU A 343 2.88 2.76 8.44
N THR A 344 3.74 2.08 9.22
CA THR A 344 5.10 2.58 9.51
C THR A 344 5.89 2.81 8.21
N ALA A 345 5.88 1.82 7.29
CA ALA A 345 6.57 1.95 6.01
C ALA A 345 5.98 3.10 5.16
N TRP A 346 4.66 3.24 5.10
CA TRP A 346 4.01 4.30 4.35
C TRP A 346 4.35 5.69 4.89
N LEU A 347 4.32 5.89 6.21
CA LEU A 347 4.67 7.16 6.82
C LEU A 347 6.13 7.54 6.58
N ILE A 348 7.05 6.57 6.60
CA ILE A 348 8.46 6.78 6.25
C ILE A 348 8.58 7.23 4.79
N LEU A 349 7.93 6.50 3.87
CA LEU A 349 7.97 6.81 2.45
C LEU A 349 7.32 8.16 2.11
N ASP A 350 6.29 8.57 2.83
CA ASP A 350 5.62 9.87 2.68
C ASP A 350 6.57 11.03 3.06
N GLU A 351 7.22 10.94 4.22
CA GLU A 351 8.21 11.94 4.66
C GLU A 351 9.43 12.03 3.71
N MET A 352 9.75 10.92 3.04
CA MET A 352 10.81 10.81 2.03
C MET A 352 10.34 11.16 0.60
N ASP A 353 9.09 11.60 0.40
CA ASP A 353 8.48 11.87 -0.93
C ASP A 353 8.67 10.71 -1.93
N SER A 354 8.50 9.49 -1.43
CA SER A 354 8.88 8.24 -2.12
C SER A 354 7.79 7.17 -2.05
N LEU A 355 6.51 7.56 -1.91
CA LEU A 355 5.36 6.65 -1.90
C LEU A 355 5.20 5.78 -3.15
N TRP A 356 5.87 6.15 -4.25
CA TRP A 356 5.87 5.41 -5.51
C TRP A 356 6.70 4.12 -5.46
N ILE A 357 7.56 3.97 -4.45
CA ILE A 357 8.43 2.79 -4.30
C ILE A 357 7.59 1.53 -4.08
N PRO A 358 7.92 0.41 -4.76
CA PRO A 358 7.21 -0.85 -4.59
C PRO A 358 7.31 -1.35 -3.14
N THR A 359 6.14 -1.63 -2.54
CA THR A 359 6.01 -2.20 -1.20
C THR A 359 5.53 -3.66 -1.26
N ILE A 360 6.41 -4.60 -0.92
CA ILE A 360 6.18 -6.04 -0.92
C ILE A 360 5.74 -6.49 0.49
N LYS A 361 4.58 -7.13 0.59
CA LYS A 361 3.97 -7.54 1.86
C LYS A 361 4.03 -9.06 2.01
N THR A 362 4.54 -9.56 3.13
CA THR A 362 4.59 -11.02 3.40
C THR A 362 4.24 -11.38 4.83
N TRP A 363 3.48 -12.47 5.01
CA TRP A 363 3.22 -13.04 6.34
C TRP A 363 4.50 -13.54 7.02
N ARG A 364 5.55 -13.85 6.24
CA ARG A 364 6.83 -14.35 6.75
C ARG A 364 7.59 -13.32 7.59
N LEU A 365 7.24 -12.05 7.46
CA LEU A 365 7.71 -10.94 8.30
C LEU A 365 6.75 -10.58 9.44
N ASN A 366 5.68 -11.36 9.67
CA ASN A 366 4.80 -11.13 10.82
C ASN A 366 5.53 -11.33 12.15
N GLU A 367 5.04 -10.66 13.19
CA GLU A 367 5.42 -10.89 14.59
C GLU A 367 5.33 -12.37 14.99
N ARG A 368 5.98 -12.77 16.08
CA ARG A 368 5.79 -14.11 16.66
C ARG A 368 4.34 -14.33 17.12
N MET A 369 3.73 -15.45 16.76
CA MET A 369 2.37 -15.82 17.18
C MET A 369 2.33 -16.23 18.66
N TYR A 370 1.71 -15.40 19.51
CA TYR A 370 1.60 -15.65 20.95
C TYR A 370 0.51 -16.66 21.35
N GLY A 371 -0.22 -17.21 20.39
CA GLY A 371 -1.23 -18.23 20.63
C GLY A 371 -2.32 -17.76 21.59
N ALA A 372 -2.65 -18.57 22.59
CA ALA A 372 -3.70 -18.24 23.56
C ALA A 372 -3.31 -17.09 24.52
N LEU A 373 -2.07 -16.58 24.47
CA LEU A 373 -1.71 -15.39 25.24
C LEU A 373 -2.13 -14.09 24.55
N THR A 374 -2.43 -14.12 23.25
CA THR A 374 -2.89 -12.96 22.48
C THR A 374 -4.11 -12.31 23.14
N GLY A 375 -4.10 -10.98 23.26
CA GLY A 375 -5.10 -10.17 23.96
C GLY A 375 -4.94 -10.12 25.48
N LEU A 376 -4.15 -11.02 26.10
CA LEU A 376 -3.97 -11.04 27.56
C LEU A 376 -2.97 -9.98 28.03
N SER A 377 -3.21 -9.44 29.23
CA SER A 377 -2.27 -8.55 29.91
C SER A 377 -1.00 -9.29 30.32
N LYS A 378 0.17 -8.74 29.97
CA LYS A 378 1.48 -9.26 30.37
C LYS A 378 1.60 -9.36 31.89
N ARG A 379 1.04 -8.38 32.63
CA ARG A 379 1.03 -8.37 34.11
C ARG A 379 0.22 -9.54 34.67
N MET A 380 -0.98 -9.76 34.11
CA MET A 380 -1.85 -10.87 34.51
C MET A 380 -1.19 -12.23 34.24
N VAL A 381 -0.62 -12.41 33.04
CA VAL A 381 0.08 -13.66 32.68
C VAL A 381 1.27 -13.92 33.60
N LYS A 382 2.07 -12.88 33.88
CA LYS A 382 3.20 -12.95 34.82
C LYS A 382 2.76 -13.33 36.23
N GLN A 383 1.66 -12.78 36.73
CA GLN A 383 1.09 -13.13 38.04
C GLN A 383 0.57 -14.57 38.08
N ARG A 384 -0.11 -15.02 37.03
CA ARG A 384 -0.75 -16.34 36.96
C ARG A 384 0.25 -17.49 36.79
N TYR A 385 1.27 -17.30 35.95
CA TYR A 385 2.21 -18.36 35.56
C TYR A 385 3.62 -18.19 36.15
N GLY A 386 3.87 -17.08 36.87
CA GLY A 386 5.15 -16.76 37.48
C GLY A 386 6.17 -16.13 36.52
N GLU A 387 7.17 -15.46 37.08
CA GLU A 387 8.21 -14.72 36.33
C GLU A 387 8.99 -15.62 35.37
N LYS A 388 9.41 -16.79 35.85
CA LYS A 388 10.27 -17.71 35.09
C LYS A 388 9.58 -18.16 33.80
N GLN A 389 8.34 -18.62 33.91
CA GLN A 389 7.56 -19.06 32.75
C GLN A 389 7.23 -17.89 31.81
N PHE A 390 6.85 -16.74 32.36
CA PHE A 390 6.59 -15.53 31.58
C PHE A 390 7.81 -15.10 30.77
N LYS A 391 9.00 -15.09 31.39
CA LYS A 391 10.27 -14.75 30.72
C LYS A 391 10.63 -15.77 29.64
N MET A 392 10.42 -17.06 29.90
CA MET A 392 10.62 -18.11 28.91
C MET A 392 9.72 -17.91 27.68
N TRP A 393 8.42 -17.65 27.85
CA TRP A 393 7.53 -17.37 26.71
C TRP A 393 7.89 -16.07 25.98
N ARG A 394 8.22 -14.99 26.70
CA ARG A 394 8.49 -13.68 26.08
C ARG A 394 9.86 -13.61 25.40
N ARG A 395 10.89 -14.21 25.96
CA ARG A 395 12.27 -13.99 25.52
C ARG A 395 13.03 -15.27 25.16
N GLY A 396 12.50 -16.44 25.53
CA GLY A 396 13.11 -17.73 25.20
C GLY A 396 13.11 -18.03 23.71
N TYR A 397 14.14 -18.76 23.28
CA TYR A 397 14.34 -19.13 21.88
C TYR A 397 13.39 -20.24 21.43
N ASP A 398 13.31 -21.32 22.21
CA ASP A 398 12.58 -22.56 21.83
C ASP A 398 11.21 -22.73 22.48
N VAL A 399 10.88 -21.88 23.44
CA VAL A 399 9.71 -22.08 24.29
C VAL A 399 8.48 -21.49 23.62
N ARG A 400 7.56 -22.36 23.18
CA ARG A 400 6.27 -21.95 22.63
C ARG A 400 5.30 -21.52 23.76
N PRO A 401 4.56 -20.41 23.58
CA PRO A 401 3.38 -20.10 24.37
C PRO A 401 2.27 -21.14 24.21
N LEU A 402 1.24 -21.02 25.07
CA LEU A 402 0.01 -21.81 24.97
C LEU A 402 -0.60 -21.67 23.57
N LYS A 403 -1.02 -22.79 22.98
CA LYS A 403 -1.62 -22.83 21.64
C LYS A 403 -3.00 -22.16 21.65
N ALA A 404 -3.28 -21.34 20.65
CA ALA A 404 -4.63 -20.87 20.38
C ALA A 404 -5.55 -22.05 20.00
N SER A 405 -6.82 -21.96 20.41
CA SER A 405 -7.87 -22.84 19.89
C SER A 405 -8.12 -22.58 18.41
N SER A 406 -8.46 -23.62 17.64
CA SER A 406 -8.88 -23.46 16.23
C SER A 406 -10.07 -22.53 16.07
N PHE A 407 -10.92 -22.43 17.09
CA PHE A 407 -12.13 -21.58 17.08
C PHE A 407 -11.87 -20.18 17.66
N SER A 408 -10.64 -19.88 18.11
CA SER A 408 -10.31 -18.55 18.62
C SER A 408 -10.37 -17.53 17.48
N PRO A 409 -10.96 -16.33 17.69
CA PRO A 409 -10.90 -15.26 16.70
C PRO A 409 -9.47 -14.87 16.31
N SER A 410 -8.51 -15.01 17.23
CA SER A 410 -7.09 -14.72 17.03
C SER A 410 -6.32 -15.80 16.23
N TYR A 411 -6.94 -16.95 15.95
CA TYR A 411 -6.30 -17.99 15.15
C TYR A 411 -6.25 -17.55 13.67
N PRO A 412 -5.08 -17.53 13.01
CA PRO A 412 -4.95 -17.04 11.63
C PRO A 412 -5.81 -17.81 10.62
N GLY A 413 -6.17 -19.06 10.92
CA GLY A 413 -7.12 -19.83 10.11
C GLY A 413 -8.55 -19.28 10.09
N ASN A 414 -8.89 -18.36 10.99
CA ASN A 414 -10.19 -17.67 11.00
C ASN A 414 -10.12 -16.28 10.33
N ASP A 415 -8.93 -15.81 9.98
CA ASP A 415 -8.75 -14.54 9.30
C ASP A 415 -8.84 -14.73 7.79
N LYS A 416 -9.84 -14.07 7.19
CA LYS A 416 -10.16 -14.13 5.75
C LYS A 416 -8.95 -13.82 4.88
N ARG A 417 -8.02 -12.95 5.31
CA ARG A 417 -6.82 -12.59 4.55
C ARG A 417 -5.92 -13.81 4.33
N TYR A 418 -5.64 -14.54 5.40
CA TYR A 418 -4.77 -15.71 5.34
C TYR A 418 -5.45 -16.86 4.59
N VAL A 419 -6.71 -17.15 4.91
CA VAL A 419 -7.46 -18.24 4.25
C VAL A 419 -7.60 -18.00 2.74
N LYS A 420 -7.84 -16.75 2.33
CA LYS A 420 -8.07 -16.43 0.91
C LYS A 420 -6.79 -16.30 0.10
N TYR A 421 -5.76 -15.66 0.66
CA TYR A 421 -4.60 -15.24 -0.12
C TYR A 421 -3.34 -16.07 0.15
N LEU A 422 -3.25 -16.77 1.29
CA LEU A 422 -2.09 -17.60 1.57
C LEU A 422 -2.21 -18.98 0.92
N ARG A 423 -1.30 -19.28 -0.01
CA ARG A 423 -1.34 -20.51 -0.82
C ARG A 423 -0.14 -21.44 -0.60
N ASP A 424 1.00 -20.88 -0.20
CA ASP A 424 2.27 -21.57 0.07
C ASP A 424 2.29 -22.31 1.42
N ALA A 425 1.32 -22.07 2.31
CA ALA A 425 1.18 -22.87 3.52
C ALA A 425 0.67 -24.29 3.20
N ARG A 426 1.26 -25.31 3.83
CA ARG A 426 0.85 -26.72 3.67
C ARG A 426 -0.62 -26.93 4.07
N ILE A 427 -1.30 -27.90 3.45
CA ILE A 427 -2.67 -28.28 3.83
C ILE A 427 -2.65 -28.93 5.23
N SER A 428 -3.63 -28.60 6.06
CA SER A 428 -3.84 -29.24 7.36
C SER A 428 -4.98 -30.25 7.26
N LEU A 429 -4.67 -31.54 7.34
CA LEU A 429 -5.70 -32.59 7.33
C LEU A 429 -6.66 -32.45 8.52
N SER A 430 -6.13 -32.17 9.71
CA SER A 430 -6.97 -32.04 10.92
C SER A 430 -7.92 -30.85 10.84
N GLU A 431 -7.43 -29.67 10.43
CA GLU A 431 -8.31 -28.49 10.29
C GLU A 431 -9.29 -28.68 9.14
N THR A 432 -8.87 -29.30 8.04
CA THR A 432 -9.75 -29.60 6.89
C THR A 432 -10.91 -30.49 7.31
N ILE A 433 -10.66 -31.57 8.08
CA ILE A 433 -11.72 -32.45 8.57
C ILE A 433 -12.66 -31.68 9.50
N ILE A 434 -12.13 -30.97 10.50
CA ILE A 434 -12.93 -30.23 11.49
C ILE A 434 -13.85 -29.22 10.79
N ARG A 435 -13.30 -28.42 9.85
CA ARG A 435 -14.06 -27.39 9.13
C ARG A 435 -15.04 -27.97 8.14
N SER A 436 -14.71 -29.09 7.50
CA SER A 436 -15.63 -29.73 6.54
C SER A 436 -16.84 -30.33 7.24
N VAL A 437 -16.65 -30.91 8.43
CA VAL A 437 -17.74 -31.42 9.27
C VAL A 437 -18.63 -30.28 9.77
N GLU A 438 -18.02 -29.20 10.27
CA GLU A 438 -18.73 -27.99 10.73
C GLU A 438 -19.56 -27.36 9.61
N ALA A 439 -18.98 -27.19 8.42
CA ALA A 439 -19.63 -26.54 7.28
C ALA A 439 -20.57 -27.44 6.47
N ARG A 440 -20.59 -28.76 6.75
CA ARG A 440 -21.30 -29.79 5.94
C ARG A 440 -20.94 -29.76 4.45
N LEU A 441 -19.75 -29.26 4.11
CA LEU A 441 -19.20 -29.23 2.75
C LEU A 441 -17.68 -29.37 2.83
N LEU A 442 -17.02 -29.86 1.78
CA LEU A 442 -15.56 -30.01 1.78
C LEU A 442 -14.87 -28.64 1.79
N VAL A 443 -14.27 -28.27 2.93
CA VAL A 443 -13.50 -27.03 3.10
C VAL A 443 -12.05 -27.37 3.36
N VAL A 444 -11.20 -27.21 2.34
CA VAL A 444 -9.76 -27.40 2.46
C VAL A 444 -9.15 -26.27 3.26
N HIS A 445 -8.46 -26.61 4.34
CA HIS A 445 -7.85 -25.64 5.25
C HIS A 445 -6.33 -25.79 5.31
N ARG A 446 -5.60 -24.67 5.39
CA ARG A 446 -4.14 -24.65 5.50
C ARG A 446 -3.66 -24.77 6.95
N LYS A 447 -2.41 -25.17 7.14
CA LYS A 447 -1.76 -25.32 8.44
C LYS A 447 -1.16 -23.98 8.87
N PHE A 448 -1.83 -23.33 9.83
CA PHE A 448 -1.35 -22.09 10.45
C PHE A 448 -0.75 -22.36 11.84
N PRO A 449 0.20 -21.51 12.29
CA PRO A 449 0.73 -21.63 13.64
C PRO A 449 -0.36 -21.33 14.67
N LYS A 450 -0.50 -22.21 15.67
CA LYS A 450 -1.34 -21.97 16.86
C LYS A 450 -0.56 -21.29 17.99
N SER A 451 0.76 -21.39 17.97
CA SER A 451 1.71 -20.59 18.75
C SER A 451 3.10 -20.77 18.13
N GLU A 452 3.97 -19.79 18.32
CA GLU A 452 5.36 -19.81 17.83
C GLU A 452 6.33 -19.52 18.98
N SER A 453 7.46 -20.22 18.97
CA SER A 453 8.68 -19.82 19.66
C SER A 453 9.44 -18.78 18.81
N LEU A 454 10.58 -18.28 19.27
CA LEU A 454 11.42 -17.42 18.43
C LEU A 454 12.03 -18.23 17.26
N ARG A 455 12.45 -19.47 17.51
CA ARG A 455 12.95 -20.40 16.48
C ARG A 455 11.92 -20.60 15.37
N ASP A 456 10.66 -20.90 15.71
CA ASP A 456 9.61 -21.10 14.70
C ASP A 456 9.37 -19.85 13.84
N CYS A 457 9.49 -18.67 14.44
CA CYS A 457 9.39 -17.41 13.72
C CYS A 457 10.57 -17.26 12.74
N MET A 458 11.79 -17.62 13.16
CA MET A 458 12.98 -17.61 12.31
C MET A 458 12.88 -18.59 11.14
N ASP A 459 12.37 -19.80 11.38
CA ASP A 459 12.22 -20.86 10.37
C ASP A 459 11.38 -20.41 9.16
N ARG A 460 10.48 -19.43 9.33
CA ARG A 460 9.75 -18.81 8.22
C ARG A 460 10.36 -17.50 7.70
N THR A 461 11.02 -16.72 8.56
CA THR A 461 11.55 -15.39 8.23
C THR A 461 12.87 -15.48 7.47
N ILE A 462 13.82 -16.31 7.93
CA ILE A 462 15.16 -16.42 7.33
C ILE A 462 15.09 -16.94 5.88
N PRO A 463 14.33 -18.00 5.55
CA PRO A 463 14.26 -18.45 4.16
C PRO A 463 13.68 -17.39 3.22
N PHE A 464 12.75 -16.56 3.69
CA PHE A 464 12.24 -15.45 2.89
C PHE A 464 13.29 -14.37 2.68
N TYR A 465 14.02 -14.01 3.73
CA TYR A 465 15.09 -13.04 3.64
C TYR A 465 16.17 -13.50 2.64
N VAL A 466 16.67 -14.72 2.78
CA VAL A 466 17.70 -15.30 1.91
C VAL A 466 17.21 -15.46 0.47
N ARG A 467 16.02 -16.02 0.24
CA ARG A 467 15.53 -16.28 -1.12
C ARG A 467 15.03 -15.03 -1.83
N ARG A 468 14.69 -13.96 -1.10
CA ARG A 468 14.00 -12.82 -1.72
C ARG A 468 14.57 -11.45 -1.45
N ILE A 469 15.07 -11.19 -0.24
CA ILE A 469 15.64 -9.88 0.10
C ILE A 469 17.11 -9.82 -0.30
N VAL A 470 17.88 -10.89 -0.05
CA VAL A 470 19.32 -10.94 -0.39
C VAL A 470 19.57 -10.76 -1.89
N PRO A 471 18.88 -11.43 -2.83
CA PRO A 471 19.08 -11.20 -4.26
C PRO A 471 18.77 -9.77 -4.69
N ASP A 472 17.71 -9.18 -4.11
CA ASP A 472 17.36 -7.79 -4.41
C ASP A 472 18.43 -6.82 -3.85
N ALA A 473 18.92 -7.02 -2.63
CA ALA A 473 19.91 -6.14 -2.01
C ALA A 473 21.33 -6.31 -2.57
N VAL A 474 21.80 -7.55 -2.72
CA VAL A 474 23.20 -7.88 -3.03
C VAL A 474 23.41 -8.03 -4.54
N GLU A 475 22.68 -8.93 -5.20
CA GLU A 475 22.91 -9.23 -6.63
C GLU A 475 22.47 -8.07 -7.53
N ARG A 476 21.37 -7.40 -7.16
CA ARG A 476 20.79 -6.28 -7.94
C ARG A 476 21.18 -4.90 -7.39
N GLY A 477 21.93 -4.86 -6.29
CA GLY A 477 22.37 -3.61 -5.66
C GLY A 477 21.23 -2.69 -5.19
N LYS A 478 20.03 -3.22 -4.91
CA LYS A 478 18.90 -2.40 -4.48
C LYS A 478 19.07 -1.93 -3.05
N ARG A 479 18.60 -0.73 -2.78
CA ARG A 479 18.50 -0.18 -1.43
C ARG A 479 17.16 -0.60 -0.83
N VAL A 480 17.21 -1.33 0.28
CA VAL A 480 16.06 -2.04 0.84
C VAL A 480 15.67 -1.44 2.19
N LEU A 481 14.37 -1.18 2.36
CA LEU A 481 13.77 -0.92 3.68
C LEU A 481 12.96 -2.14 4.14
N ILE A 482 13.18 -2.61 5.36
CA ILE A 482 12.40 -3.68 6.00
C ILE A 482 11.66 -3.11 7.21
N SER A 483 10.33 -3.03 7.13
CA SER A 483 9.46 -2.65 8.25
C SER A 483 8.79 -3.88 8.86
N SER A 484 9.08 -4.20 10.12
CA SER A 484 8.57 -5.42 10.75
C SER A 484 8.36 -5.27 12.26
N SER A 485 8.16 -6.39 12.96
CA SER A 485 7.89 -6.47 14.39
C SER A 485 9.11 -6.99 15.17
N GLU A 486 9.08 -6.85 16.50
CA GLU A 486 10.23 -7.10 17.37
C GLU A 486 10.84 -8.50 17.18
N ASN A 487 10.04 -9.58 17.24
CA ASN A 487 10.63 -10.92 17.22
C ASN A 487 11.03 -11.39 15.83
N ALA A 488 10.37 -10.89 14.78
CA ALA A 488 10.81 -11.12 13.40
C ALA A 488 12.18 -10.45 13.16
N ILE A 489 12.35 -9.21 13.63
CA ILE A 489 13.63 -8.49 13.54
C ILE A 489 14.70 -9.13 14.42
N ARG A 490 14.38 -9.49 15.67
CA ARG A 490 15.33 -10.21 16.55
C ARG A 490 15.80 -11.51 15.92
N GLY A 491 14.88 -12.29 15.33
CA GLY A 491 15.23 -13.52 14.64
C GLY A 491 16.12 -13.28 13.41
N LEU A 492 15.84 -12.22 12.66
CA LEU A 492 16.67 -11.81 11.53
C LEU A 492 18.06 -11.36 11.98
N LEU A 493 18.16 -10.47 12.97
CA LEU A 493 19.44 -9.98 13.51
C LEU A 493 20.26 -11.09 14.17
N MET A 494 19.59 -12.07 14.79
CA MET A 494 20.27 -13.26 15.32
C MET A 494 21.04 -14.00 14.22
N HIS A 495 20.45 -14.08 13.03
CA HIS A 495 21.08 -14.69 11.85
C HIS A 495 22.11 -13.77 11.18
N LEU A 496 21.83 -12.48 11.06
CA LEU A 496 22.70 -11.53 10.35
C LEU A 496 23.98 -11.16 11.11
N CYS A 497 23.91 -11.16 12.45
CA CYS A 497 25.00 -10.75 13.33
C CYS A 497 25.53 -11.93 14.18
N ASP A 498 25.14 -13.18 13.84
CA ASP A 498 25.55 -14.41 14.51
C ASP A 498 25.48 -14.30 16.05
N ILE A 499 24.29 -13.90 16.54
CA ILE A 499 24.04 -13.72 17.97
C ILE A 499 23.81 -15.09 18.62
N PRO A 500 24.57 -15.46 19.67
CA PRO A 500 24.36 -16.72 20.37
C PRO A 500 22.95 -16.86 20.94
N GLN A 501 22.42 -18.09 20.94
CA GLN A 501 21.07 -18.40 21.39
C GLN A 501 20.82 -17.97 22.84
N GLU A 502 21.84 -18.05 23.71
CA GLU A 502 21.80 -17.65 25.11
C GLU A 502 21.79 -16.13 25.31
N MET A 503 22.20 -15.37 24.29
CA MET A 503 22.26 -13.90 24.33
C MET A 503 21.03 -13.25 23.68
N ILE A 504 20.33 -13.93 22.77
CA ILE A 504 19.18 -13.32 22.07
C ILE A 504 18.07 -12.84 23.01
N ASN A 505 17.90 -13.49 24.17
CA ASN A 505 16.91 -13.11 25.19
C ASN A 505 17.23 -11.78 25.89
N LYS A 506 18.48 -11.29 25.78
CA LYS A 506 19.00 -10.01 26.27
C LYS A 506 19.05 -8.93 25.20
N LEU A 507 18.60 -9.22 23.97
CA LEU A 507 18.51 -8.23 22.90
C LEU A 507 17.16 -7.52 22.94
N ASP A 508 17.20 -6.20 22.96
CA ASP A 508 16.07 -5.29 22.84
C ASP A 508 16.15 -4.48 21.55
N ILE A 509 15.01 -4.26 20.90
CA ILE A 509 14.91 -3.48 19.65
C ILE A 509 13.92 -2.35 19.89
N PRO A 510 14.36 -1.08 19.90
CA PRO A 510 13.49 0.06 20.13
C PRO A 510 12.47 0.23 18.98
N ASN A 511 11.31 0.81 19.28
CA ASN A 511 10.30 1.17 18.28
C ASN A 511 10.75 2.40 17.48
N GLY A 512 10.49 2.42 16.17
CA GLY A 512 10.67 3.62 15.35
C GLY A 512 12.10 4.07 15.12
N VAL A 513 13.10 3.27 15.48
CA VAL A 513 14.52 3.58 15.24
C VAL A 513 14.99 2.82 13.99
N PRO A 514 15.40 3.52 12.92
CA PRO A 514 16.02 2.88 11.76
C PRO A 514 17.38 2.31 12.14
N ILE A 515 17.63 1.08 11.71
CA ILE A 515 18.85 0.34 11.96
C ILE A 515 19.47 -0.02 10.60
N VAL A 516 20.70 0.42 10.34
CA VAL A 516 21.36 0.21 9.05
C VAL A 516 22.24 -1.02 9.13
N TYR A 517 21.92 -2.06 8.37
CA TYR A 517 22.77 -3.24 8.23
C TYR A 517 23.74 -3.04 7.07
N ASP A 518 25.02 -3.22 7.37
CA ASP A 518 26.11 -3.25 6.39
C ASP A 518 26.42 -4.72 6.06
N PRO A 519 26.05 -5.20 4.85
CA PRO A 519 26.22 -6.59 4.49
C PRO A 519 27.69 -7.02 4.42
N ARG A 520 28.63 -6.08 4.18
CA ARG A 520 30.07 -6.38 4.08
C ARG A 520 30.70 -6.59 5.45
N SER A 521 30.46 -5.67 6.38
CA SER A 521 31.02 -5.77 7.74
C SER A 521 30.17 -6.60 8.70
N ARG A 522 29.01 -7.08 8.24
CA ARG A 522 27.99 -7.83 9.01
C ARG A 522 27.60 -7.16 10.32
N CYS A 523 27.65 -5.83 10.35
CA CYS A 523 27.35 -5.06 11.55
C CYS A 523 26.24 -4.05 11.29
N ILE A 524 25.75 -3.52 12.40
CA ILE A 524 24.70 -2.52 12.45
C ILE A 524 25.32 -1.15 12.70
N LYS A 525 24.80 -0.14 12.01
CA LYS A 525 25.08 1.28 12.24
C LYS A 525 23.78 1.99 12.61
N LEU A 526 23.86 2.91 13.57
CA LEU A 526 22.77 3.83 13.89
C LEU A 526 22.98 5.15 13.16
N LEU A 527 21.87 5.81 12.87
CA LEU A 527 21.89 7.14 12.27
C LEU A 527 21.97 8.21 13.37
N ASP A 528 22.76 9.23 13.13
CA ASP A 528 22.84 10.42 13.97
C ASP A 528 21.62 11.32 13.70
N ASP A 529 20.90 11.69 14.75
CA ASP A 529 19.74 12.58 14.68
C ASP A 529 20.12 14.06 14.70
N GLY A 530 21.42 14.38 14.77
CA GLY A 530 21.94 15.73 14.85
C GLY A 530 21.76 16.38 16.21
N SER A 531 21.30 15.64 17.23
CA SER A 531 21.14 16.16 18.59
C SER A 531 22.46 16.28 19.37
N GLY A 532 23.56 15.81 18.78
CA GLY A 532 24.89 15.80 19.41
C GLY A 532 25.05 14.75 20.51
N ARG A 533 24.04 13.88 20.71
CA ARG A 533 24.09 12.74 21.64
C ARG A 533 24.38 11.47 20.88
N ASN A 534 25.18 10.59 21.47
CA ASN A 534 25.43 9.28 20.87
C ASN A 534 24.12 8.48 20.81
N PRO A 535 23.67 8.00 19.63
CA PRO A 535 22.45 7.21 19.51
C PRO A 535 22.40 5.97 20.43
N LEU A 536 23.55 5.39 20.76
CA LEU A 536 23.67 4.26 21.69
C LEU A 536 23.42 4.64 23.16
N GLU A 537 23.56 5.92 23.52
CA GLU A 537 23.20 6.42 24.86
C GLU A 537 21.70 6.75 24.96
N VAL A 538 21.06 7.04 23.82
CA VAL A 538 19.62 7.39 23.75
C VAL A 538 18.74 6.14 23.72
N HIS A 539 19.22 5.07 23.10
CA HIS A 539 18.44 3.85 22.88
C HIS A 539 19.07 2.63 23.53
N ASP A 540 18.30 1.92 24.37
CA ASP A 540 18.73 0.69 25.02
C ASP A 540 18.42 -0.54 24.13
N PHE A 541 19.48 -1.18 23.65
CA PHE A 541 19.44 -2.45 22.89
C PHE A 541 19.66 -3.69 23.77
N GLY A 542 19.80 -3.50 25.08
CA GLY A 542 20.07 -4.53 26.06
C GLY A 542 21.51 -5.09 26.00
N PRO A 543 21.87 -6.02 26.91
CA PRO A 543 23.24 -6.53 27.01
C PRO A 543 23.78 -7.24 25.78
N ALA A 544 22.93 -7.66 24.84
CA ALA A 544 23.38 -8.30 23.60
C ALA A 544 23.69 -7.27 22.48
N ALA A 545 23.66 -5.97 22.77
CA ALA A 545 23.97 -4.90 21.83
C ALA A 545 25.38 -5.01 21.24
N GLU A 546 26.36 -5.55 21.99
CA GLU A 546 27.74 -5.73 21.53
C GLU A 546 27.82 -6.55 20.23
N TYR A 547 26.91 -7.49 20.02
CA TYR A 547 26.84 -8.33 18.83
C TYR A 547 26.35 -7.55 17.60
N LEU A 548 25.58 -6.48 17.79
CA LEU A 548 25.06 -5.66 16.70
C LEU A 548 26.12 -4.70 16.18
N PHE A 549 26.85 -4.05 17.08
CA PHE A 549 27.70 -2.89 16.76
C PHE A 549 29.19 -3.22 16.63
N ALA A 550 29.62 -4.44 16.93
CA ALA A 550 30.99 -4.89 16.73
C ALA A 550 31.23 -5.31 15.26
N PRO A 551 32.16 -4.68 14.52
CA PRO A 551 32.55 -5.16 13.21
C PRO A 551 33.28 -6.50 13.34
N ARG A 552 32.89 -7.51 12.54
CA ARG A 552 33.42 -8.88 12.62
C ARG A 552 34.34 -9.29 11.47
N CYS A 553 34.48 -8.42 10.48
CA CYS A 553 35.21 -8.65 9.25
C CYS A 553 36.37 -7.66 9.13
N ILE A 554 37.02 -7.40 10.26
CA ILE A 554 38.21 -6.56 10.35
C ILE A 554 39.30 -7.47 10.91
N ASP A 555 40.39 -7.63 10.17
CA ASP A 555 41.55 -8.39 10.65
C ASP A 555 42.24 -7.68 11.83
N ASP A 556 43.25 -8.33 12.41
CA ASP A 556 44.01 -7.77 13.54
C ASP A 556 44.75 -6.45 13.19
N GLU A 557 44.83 -6.09 11.90
CA GLU A 557 45.47 -4.87 11.39
C GLU A 557 44.49 -3.72 11.13
N GLY A 558 43.17 -3.98 11.15
CA GLY A 558 42.15 -2.96 10.92
C GLY A 558 41.59 -2.95 9.49
N ASP A 559 41.97 -3.91 8.65
CA ASP A 559 41.57 -4.01 7.24
C ASP A 559 40.43 -5.01 7.04
N LEU A 560 39.66 -4.83 5.96
CA LEU A 560 38.52 -5.68 5.63
C LEU A 560 39.00 -7.08 5.23
N ASP A 561 38.56 -8.10 5.96
CA ASP A 561 38.86 -9.51 5.67
C ASP A 561 38.27 -9.93 4.30
N GLU A 562 39.13 -10.40 3.39
CA GLU A 562 38.74 -10.85 2.04
C GLU A 562 37.83 -12.10 2.06
N GLU A 563 37.76 -12.86 3.16
CA GLU A 563 36.83 -13.99 3.32
C GLU A 563 35.38 -13.56 3.64
N CYS A 564 35.16 -12.30 4.00
CA CYS A 564 33.85 -11.78 4.42
C CYS A 564 32.94 -11.31 3.26
N ASP A 565 33.27 -11.63 2.01
CA ASP A 565 32.37 -11.39 0.88
C ASP A 565 31.08 -12.23 1.00
N LEU A 566 29.92 -11.62 0.78
CA LEU A 566 28.64 -12.35 0.70
C LEU A 566 28.66 -13.39 -0.43
N MET A 567 29.53 -13.19 -1.43
CA MET A 567 29.75 -14.10 -2.55
C MET A 567 30.60 -15.33 -2.18
N THR A 568 31.27 -15.35 -1.02
CA THR A 568 32.12 -16.46 -0.54
C THR A 568 31.51 -17.23 0.64
N LEU A 569 30.21 -17.05 0.92
CA LEU A 569 29.52 -17.79 1.97
C LEU A 569 29.67 -19.32 1.77
N PRO A 570 30.00 -20.10 2.82
CA PRO A 570 30.19 -21.55 2.73
C PRO A 570 28.98 -22.25 2.10
N GLU A 571 29.21 -23.32 1.34
CA GLU A 571 28.13 -24.12 0.73
C GLU A 571 27.03 -24.53 1.74
N GLU A 572 27.32 -24.64 3.04
CA GLU A 572 26.30 -24.94 4.07
C GLU A 572 25.25 -23.84 4.25
N PHE A 573 25.60 -22.56 4.07
CA PHE A 573 24.65 -21.45 4.07
C PHE A 573 23.62 -21.61 2.96
N TRP A 574 24.09 -22.03 1.77
CA TRP A 574 23.26 -22.30 0.60
C TRP A 574 22.54 -23.67 0.69
N LYS A 575 23.14 -24.71 1.28
CA LYS A 575 22.53 -26.04 1.46
C LYS A 575 21.33 -26.00 2.41
N ASN A 576 21.38 -25.19 3.47
CA ASN A 576 20.24 -24.95 4.34
C ASN A 576 19.09 -24.19 3.63
N ALA A 577 19.37 -23.51 2.50
CA ALA A 577 18.35 -22.92 1.64
C ALA A 577 17.70 -23.93 0.67
N VAL A 578 18.37 -25.06 0.38
CA VAL A 578 17.91 -26.12 -0.56
C VAL A 578 17.13 -27.24 0.14
N ALA A 579 17.27 -27.42 1.47
CA ALA A 579 16.64 -28.53 2.21
C ALA A 579 15.11 -28.43 2.44
N ILE A 580 14.39 -27.54 1.74
CA ILE A 580 12.92 -27.47 1.76
C ILE A 580 12.41 -27.48 0.32
N SER A 581 12.18 -28.71 -0.15
CA SER A 581 11.47 -29.23 -1.34
C SER A 581 11.05 -28.24 -2.43
N ASP A 582 11.48 -28.58 -3.65
CA ASP A 582 11.22 -27.99 -4.98
C ASP A 582 9.75 -27.96 -5.44
N ASP A 583 8.87 -27.23 -4.73
CA ASP A 583 7.49 -26.98 -5.21
C ASP A 583 7.12 -25.48 -5.29
N ASP A 584 8.04 -24.55 -5.03
CA ASP A 584 7.75 -23.11 -4.92
C ASP A 584 8.29 -22.25 -6.09
N ALA A 585 8.66 -22.87 -7.21
CA ALA A 585 9.20 -22.18 -8.39
C ALA A 585 8.13 -21.74 -9.42
N GLU A 586 7.00 -21.18 -8.99
CA GLU A 586 6.10 -20.46 -9.91
C GLU A 586 5.42 -19.27 -9.20
N GLU A 587 6.03 -18.09 -9.25
CA GLU A 587 5.35 -16.79 -9.46
C GLU A 587 6.37 -15.63 -9.46
N VAL A 588 7.40 -15.69 -10.32
CA VAL A 588 8.20 -14.50 -10.71
C VAL A 588 8.73 -14.67 -12.14
N ALA A 589 7.86 -14.60 -13.15
CA ALA A 589 8.31 -14.37 -14.54
C ALA A 589 7.12 -13.96 -15.44
N VAL A 590 7.01 -12.67 -15.77
CA VAL A 590 6.51 -12.09 -17.04
C VAL A 590 6.95 -10.60 -16.97
N ALA A 591 7.85 -10.01 -17.77
CA ALA A 591 8.26 -10.26 -19.15
C ALA A 591 9.66 -9.71 -19.46
N GLY A 592 10.25 -10.23 -20.54
CA GLY A 592 11.44 -9.82 -21.28
C GLY A 592 12.15 -11.10 -21.71
N GLU A 593 12.15 -11.57 -22.96
CA GLU A 593 12.06 -10.93 -24.28
C GLU A 593 11.50 -11.93 -25.32
N THR A 594 11.00 -11.46 -26.47
CA THR A 594 10.73 -12.30 -27.65
C THR A 594 11.40 -11.70 -28.91
N GLU A 595 12.35 -12.47 -29.46
CA GLU A 595 12.69 -12.77 -30.88
C GLU A 595 12.98 -11.62 -31.87
N ALA A 596 13.85 -11.70 -32.89
CA ALA A 596 14.24 -12.78 -33.83
C ALA A 596 15.46 -12.31 -34.69
N PRO A 597 15.78 -12.88 -35.89
CA PRO A 597 16.30 -14.21 -36.24
C PRO A 597 17.68 -14.14 -36.97
N GLY A 598 18.34 -15.29 -37.17
CA GLY A 598 19.21 -15.47 -38.34
C GLY A 598 20.58 -16.15 -38.14
N ASN A 599 20.60 -17.42 -38.59
CA ASN A 599 21.69 -18.11 -39.29
C ASN A 599 22.89 -18.73 -38.55
N THR A 600 23.02 -20.06 -38.78
CA THR A 600 24.24 -20.89 -38.98
C THR A 600 25.26 -20.93 -37.83
N GLU A 601 25.77 -22.06 -37.31
CA GLU A 601 26.15 -23.31 -37.97
C GLU A 601 26.62 -24.33 -36.87
N SER A 602 26.21 -25.60 -37.01
CA SER A 602 26.99 -26.85 -36.76
C SER A 602 27.63 -27.23 -35.39
N TYR A 603 27.72 -28.57 -35.22
CA TYR A 603 28.33 -29.40 -34.14
C TYR A 603 27.44 -29.60 -32.89
N GLY A 604 26.84 -30.75 -32.58
CA GLY A 604 27.32 -32.14 -32.64
C GLY A 604 28.30 -32.37 -31.48
N VAL A 605 28.17 -33.30 -30.52
CA VAL A 605 27.59 -34.64 -30.52
C VAL A 605 27.87 -35.26 -29.11
N PHE A 606 27.07 -36.27 -28.73
CA PHE A 606 27.27 -37.40 -27.79
C PHE A 606 26.89 -37.35 -26.29
N MET A 607 25.93 -38.28 -26.04
CA MET A 607 25.49 -39.05 -24.86
C MET A 607 24.71 -38.36 -23.75
#